data_AF-A0A1Q5HT73-F1
#
_entry.id   AF-A0A1Q5HT73-F1
#
_cell.length_a   1.000
_cell.length_b   1.000
_cell.length_c   1.000
_cell.angle_alpha   90.00
_cell.angle_beta   90.00
_cell.angle_gamma   90.00
#
_symmetry.space_group_name_H-M   'P 1'
#
loop_
_entity.id
_entity.type
_entity.pdbx_description
1 polymer ?
#
loop_
_entity_poly.entity_id
_entity_poly.type
_entity_poly.pdbx_seq_one_letter_code
_entity_poly.pdbx_strand_id
1 'polypeptide(L)'
;MWTPLEVHDLVRAVLASGVGPAAVELDLPVPVPLPRRRIPATHPSVINRPDHPAVTGRPAAGSLVVLLEGGPADVTERAERLTAVLGAPAMVGHHAPEWWGRYPFAPGDTALRIEVPINDLHAAVYALRDAAGAPVPVRGSAGTGAVHAALPGALPPERVASILTAVRSVLIARQGRCVVVAAPTAVRRTVDLWGELPALPRLRSAKAHLDPHHRLAPGRLPGGL
;
A
#
# COMPACT_ATOMS: atom_id res chain seq x y z
N MET A 1 -3.92 0.85 -16.16
CA MET A 1 -3.70 0.69 -14.71
C MET A 1 -2.22 0.50 -14.55
N TRP A 2 -1.57 1.22 -13.64
CA TRP A 2 -0.16 0.96 -13.41
C TRP A 2 0.03 -0.46 -12.92
N THR A 3 0.90 -1.20 -13.58
CA THR A 3 1.31 -2.50 -13.08
C THR A 3 2.25 -2.29 -11.88
N PRO A 4 2.27 -3.22 -10.90
CA PRO A 4 3.26 -3.14 -9.84
C PRO A 4 4.71 -3.04 -10.36
N LEU A 5 5.01 -3.61 -11.53
CA LEU A 5 6.32 -3.48 -12.18
C LEU A 5 6.57 -2.06 -12.71
N GLU A 6 5.58 -1.42 -13.35
CA GLU A 6 5.70 -0.02 -13.78
C GLU A 6 5.96 0.92 -12.59
N VAL A 7 5.33 0.66 -11.44
CA VAL A 7 5.62 1.41 -10.20
C VAL A 7 7.06 1.19 -9.72
N HIS A 8 7.55 -0.05 -9.79
CA HIS A 8 8.94 -0.35 -9.45
C HIS A 8 9.93 0.41 -10.35
N ASP A 9 9.66 0.45 -11.66
CA ASP A 9 10.51 1.15 -12.63
C ASP A 9 10.50 2.66 -12.38
N LEU A 10 9.34 3.24 -12.08
CA LEU A 10 9.23 4.66 -11.70
C LEU A 10 10.02 4.96 -10.42
N VAL A 11 9.86 4.16 -9.37
CA VAL A 11 10.59 4.33 -8.11
C VAL A 11 12.10 4.22 -8.34
N ARG A 12 12.53 3.25 -9.15
CA ARG A 12 13.94 3.11 -9.55
C ARG A 12 14.44 4.33 -10.30
N ALA A 13 13.66 4.87 -11.25
CA ALA A 13 14.01 6.08 -11.99
C ALA A 13 14.14 7.31 -11.06
N VAL A 14 13.22 7.47 -10.11
CA VAL A 14 13.27 8.54 -9.09
C VAL A 14 14.58 8.44 -8.29
N LEU A 15 14.90 7.26 -7.76
CA LEU A 15 16.09 7.07 -6.93
C LEU A 15 17.39 7.20 -7.73
N ALA A 16 17.40 6.79 -9.00
CA ALA A 16 18.55 6.92 -9.88
C ALA A 16 18.80 8.37 -10.37
N SER A 17 17.81 9.26 -10.27
CA SER A 17 17.95 10.66 -10.74
C SER A 17 18.82 11.54 -9.83
N GLY A 18 19.20 11.05 -8.64
CA GLY A 18 20.08 11.77 -7.71
C GLY A 18 19.46 12.99 -7.03
N VAL A 19 18.13 13.14 -7.10
CA VAL A 19 17.41 14.30 -6.54
C VAL A 19 17.19 14.23 -5.02
N GLY A 20 17.62 13.16 -4.36
CA GLY A 20 17.49 13.00 -2.91
C GLY A 20 16.08 13.28 -2.37
N PRO A 21 15.07 12.47 -2.75
CA PRO A 21 13.70 12.71 -2.32
C PRO A 21 13.55 12.52 -0.82
N ALA A 22 12.75 13.39 -0.18
CA ALA A 22 12.40 13.26 1.23
C ALA A 22 11.40 12.11 1.44
N ALA A 23 10.51 11.87 0.47
CA ALA A 23 9.61 10.72 0.46
C ALA A 23 9.23 10.33 -0.98
N VAL A 24 8.90 9.04 -1.17
CA VAL A 24 8.32 8.49 -2.40
C VAL A 24 7.12 7.65 -2.00
N GLU A 25 5.93 8.22 -2.18
CA GLU A 25 4.66 7.65 -1.72
C GLU A 25 3.81 7.16 -2.89
N LEU A 26 3.05 6.10 -2.65
CA LEU A 26 2.25 5.38 -3.64
C LEU A 26 0.78 5.33 -3.20
N ASP A 27 -0.15 5.43 -4.15
CA ASP A 27 -1.59 5.13 -3.99
C ASP A 27 -2.09 4.26 -5.16
N LEU A 28 -2.49 3.03 -4.89
CA LEU A 28 -2.97 2.04 -5.87
C LEU A 28 -4.22 1.31 -5.40
N PRO A 29 -5.21 1.03 -6.25
CA PRO A 29 -5.63 1.97 -7.28
C PRO A 29 -6.07 3.28 -6.61
N VAL A 30 -5.87 4.42 -7.27
CA VAL A 30 -6.40 5.69 -6.77
C VAL A 30 -7.92 5.57 -6.60
N PRO A 31 -8.51 5.90 -5.44
CA PRO A 31 -9.95 6.01 -5.34
C PRO A 31 -10.38 7.17 -6.23
N VAL A 32 -10.93 6.86 -7.40
CA VAL A 32 -11.56 7.87 -8.24
C VAL A 32 -12.82 8.30 -7.50
N PRO A 33 -13.04 9.61 -7.28
CA PRO A 33 -14.34 10.11 -6.83
C PRO A 33 -15.39 9.60 -7.82
N LEU A 34 -16.17 8.60 -7.42
CA LEU A 34 -17.14 7.93 -8.30
C LEU A 34 -18.08 8.96 -8.93
N PRO A 35 -18.34 8.90 -10.24
CA PRO A 35 -19.70 8.92 -10.72
C PRO A 35 -20.16 7.46 -10.86
N ARG A 36 -20.98 7.06 -9.91
CA ARG A 36 -22.04 6.03 -9.94
C ARG A 36 -22.14 5.17 -11.22
N ARG A 37 -22.07 3.84 -11.03
CA ARG A 37 -22.52 2.78 -11.97
C ARG A 37 -21.80 2.84 -13.34
N ARG A 38 -21.65 1.71 -14.04
CA ARG A 38 -21.29 1.79 -15.47
C ARG A 38 -22.37 2.63 -16.14
N ILE A 39 -22.00 3.81 -16.63
CA ILE A 39 -22.91 4.65 -17.39
C ILE A 39 -22.88 4.10 -18.82
N PRO A 40 -24.02 3.68 -19.40
CA PRO A 40 -24.06 3.23 -20.79
C PRO A 40 -23.46 4.29 -21.71
N ALA A 41 -22.73 3.86 -22.75
CA ALA A 41 -22.13 4.77 -23.74
C ALA A 41 -23.17 5.69 -24.42
N THR A 42 -24.45 5.33 -24.34
CA THR A 42 -25.61 6.08 -24.85
C THR A 42 -26.13 7.14 -23.89
N HIS A 43 -25.61 7.26 -22.67
CA HIS A 43 -26.11 8.23 -21.69
C HIS A 43 -25.72 9.66 -22.08
N PRO A 44 -26.63 10.64 -22.01
CA PRO A 44 -26.42 11.99 -22.55
C PRO A 44 -25.21 12.72 -21.95
N SER A 45 -24.81 12.40 -20.71
CA SER A 45 -23.62 12.96 -20.05
C SER A 45 -22.27 12.46 -20.59
N VAL A 46 -22.25 11.38 -21.39
CA VAL A 46 -21.02 10.74 -21.90
C VAL A 46 -21.09 10.33 -23.38
N ILE A 47 -22.23 10.51 -24.06
CA ILE A 47 -22.46 10.10 -25.45
C ILE A 47 -21.47 10.71 -26.46
N ASN A 48 -20.91 11.89 -26.14
CA ASN A 48 -19.87 12.55 -26.94
C ASN A 48 -18.46 12.42 -26.33
N ARG A 49 -18.26 11.54 -25.34
CA ARG A 49 -16.97 11.21 -24.72
C ARG A 49 -16.78 9.69 -24.64
N PRO A 50 -16.49 9.01 -25.76
CA PRO A 50 -16.30 7.56 -25.79
C PRO A 50 -15.11 7.10 -24.92
N ASP A 51 -14.10 7.95 -24.72
CA ASP A 51 -12.93 7.67 -23.88
C ASP A 51 -13.15 7.91 -22.37
N HIS A 52 -14.35 8.33 -21.96
CA HIS A 52 -14.62 8.65 -20.57
C HIS A 52 -14.38 7.41 -19.67
N PRO A 53 -13.69 7.53 -18.52
CA PRO A 53 -13.36 6.37 -17.66
C PRO A 53 -14.60 5.55 -17.23
N ALA A 54 -15.73 6.22 -17.06
CA ALA A 54 -17.02 5.61 -16.74
C ALA A 54 -17.63 4.77 -17.90
N VAL A 55 -17.21 5.01 -19.15
CA VAL A 55 -17.61 4.30 -20.37
C VAL A 55 -16.61 3.20 -20.72
N THR A 56 -15.31 3.48 -20.60
CA THR A 56 -14.23 2.55 -20.94
C THR A 56 -13.98 1.48 -19.87
N GLY A 57 -14.46 1.69 -18.64
CA GLY A 57 -14.19 0.79 -17.51
C GLY A 57 -12.70 0.72 -17.15
N ARG A 58 -11.88 1.70 -17.58
CA ARG A 58 -10.46 1.74 -17.25
C ARG A 58 -10.30 1.77 -15.72
N PRO A 59 -9.59 0.81 -15.12
CA PRO A 59 -9.27 0.88 -13.71
C PRO A 59 -8.52 2.19 -13.45
N ALA A 60 -8.87 2.86 -12.34
CA ALA A 60 -8.17 4.05 -11.88
C ALA A 60 -6.65 3.85 -11.95
N ALA A 61 -5.96 4.75 -12.66
CA ALA A 61 -4.51 4.73 -12.69
C ALA A 61 -3.97 4.98 -11.27
N GLY A 62 -2.86 4.34 -10.92
CA GLY A 62 -2.16 4.61 -9.68
C GLY A 62 -1.62 6.04 -9.61
N SER A 63 -1.19 6.47 -8.43
CA SER A 63 -0.43 7.70 -8.26
C SER A 63 0.86 7.44 -7.48
N LEU A 64 1.96 8.05 -7.93
CA LEU A 64 3.26 8.05 -7.28
C LEU A 64 3.63 9.51 -7.07
N VAL A 65 3.89 9.89 -5.84
CA VAL A 65 4.20 11.27 -5.46
C VAL A 65 5.56 11.30 -4.78
N VAL A 66 6.40 12.21 -5.24
CA VAL A 66 7.75 12.42 -4.73
C VAL A 66 7.78 13.75 -4.00
N LEU A 67 8.20 13.72 -2.73
CA LEU A 67 8.38 14.92 -1.92
C LEU A 67 9.83 15.37 -2.01
N LEU A 68 10.02 16.65 -2.34
CA LEU A 68 11.31 17.32 -2.33
C LEU A 68 11.25 18.44 -1.29
N GLU A 69 12.15 18.38 -0.31
CA GLU A 69 12.28 19.40 0.73
C GLU A 69 13.66 20.07 0.63
N GLY A 70 13.73 21.37 0.92
CA GLY A 70 14.96 22.14 0.82
C GLY A 70 14.70 23.61 0.55
N GLY A 71 15.75 24.33 0.14
CA GLY A 71 15.64 25.72 -0.29
C GLY A 71 14.82 25.86 -1.58
N PRO A 72 14.07 26.96 -1.80
CA PRO A 72 13.18 27.08 -2.95
C PRO A 72 13.86 26.88 -4.32
N ALA A 73 15.06 27.44 -4.50
CA ALA A 73 15.83 27.29 -5.74
C ALA A 73 16.27 25.84 -5.99
N ASP A 74 16.78 25.18 -4.96
CA ASP A 74 17.22 23.78 -5.01
C ASP A 74 16.04 22.82 -5.28
N VAL A 75 14.91 23.01 -4.61
CA VAL A 75 13.69 22.22 -4.87
C VAL A 75 13.20 22.40 -6.29
N THR A 76 13.26 23.62 -6.84
CA THR A 76 12.84 23.91 -8.22
C THR A 76 13.73 23.16 -9.22
N GLU A 77 15.05 23.25 -9.08
CA GLU A 77 16.01 22.54 -9.94
C GLU A 77 15.80 21.02 -9.89
N ARG A 78 15.62 20.46 -8.69
CA ARG A 78 15.41 19.03 -8.50
C ARG A 78 14.06 18.56 -9.06
N ALA A 79 13.01 19.38 -8.94
CA ALA A 79 11.71 19.09 -9.53
C ALA A 79 11.77 19.07 -11.06
N GLU A 80 12.46 20.04 -11.69
CA GLU A 80 12.67 20.08 -13.14
C GLU A 80 13.46 18.88 -13.66
N ARG A 81 14.53 18.50 -12.96
CA ARG A 81 15.31 17.30 -13.29
C ARG A 81 14.44 16.04 -13.21
N LEU A 82 13.61 15.93 -12.17
CA LEU A 82 12.76 14.77 -11.96
C LEU A 82 11.65 14.69 -13.01
N THR A 83 11.00 15.80 -13.37
CA THR A 83 9.98 15.80 -14.43
C THR A 83 10.57 15.48 -15.80
N ALA A 84 11.81 15.90 -16.08
CA ALA A 84 12.53 15.50 -17.29
C ALA A 84 12.79 13.99 -17.35
N VAL A 85 13.12 13.36 -16.20
CA VAL A 85 13.31 11.90 -16.11
C VAL A 85 12.00 11.13 -16.23
N LEU A 86 10.93 11.60 -15.57
CA LEU A 86 9.65 10.89 -15.52
C LEU A 86 8.78 11.12 -16.76
N GLY A 87 8.95 12.24 -17.47
CA GLY A 87 8.14 12.61 -18.62
C GLY A 87 6.67 12.83 -18.30
N ALA A 88 5.84 13.03 -19.33
CA ALA A 88 4.39 13.13 -19.14
C ALA A 88 3.82 11.78 -18.66
N PRO A 89 2.85 11.76 -17.71
CA PRO A 89 2.06 12.88 -17.20
C PRO A 89 2.58 13.47 -15.86
N ALA A 90 3.89 13.44 -15.58
CA ALA A 90 4.41 14.02 -14.34
C ALA A 90 4.10 15.53 -14.23
N MET A 91 3.70 15.95 -13.03
CA MET A 91 3.38 17.35 -12.72
C MET A 91 4.03 17.76 -11.42
N VAL A 92 4.37 19.04 -11.28
CA VAL A 92 4.86 19.64 -10.04
C VAL A 92 3.69 20.29 -9.31
N GLY A 93 3.59 20.04 -8.01
CA GLY A 93 2.62 20.68 -7.12
C GLY A 93 3.28 21.16 -5.84
N HIS A 94 2.73 22.20 -5.24
CA HIS A 94 3.21 22.78 -3.98
C HIS A 94 2.38 22.36 -2.76
N HIS A 95 1.41 21.48 -2.96
CA HIS A 95 0.56 20.91 -1.93
C HIS A 95 0.58 19.40 -2.04
N ALA A 96 0.58 18.72 -0.89
CA ALA A 96 0.41 17.28 -0.85
C ALA A 96 -0.99 16.90 -1.36
N PRO A 97 -1.14 15.75 -2.05
CA PRO A 97 -2.46 15.27 -2.45
C PRO A 97 -3.31 14.92 -1.22
N GLU A 98 -4.64 14.93 -1.36
CA GLU A 98 -5.56 14.71 -0.24
C GLU A 98 -5.37 13.38 0.50
N TRP A 99 -4.86 12.36 -0.18
CA TRP A 99 -4.59 11.04 0.39
C TRP A 99 -3.27 10.95 1.16
N TRP A 100 -2.38 11.95 1.06
CA TRP A 100 -1.06 11.91 1.67
C TRP A 100 -1.15 11.72 3.20
N GLY A 101 -0.36 10.80 3.74
CA GLY A 101 -0.39 10.44 5.16
C GLY A 101 -1.69 9.73 5.60
N ARG A 102 -2.58 9.34 4.68
CA ARG A 102 -3.80 8.60 4.98
C ARG A 102 -3.70 7.14 4.57
N TYR A 103 -4.18 6.27 5.44
CA TYR A 103 -4.28 4.85 5.16
C TYR A 103 -5.31 4.54 4.05
N PRO A 104 -5.21 3.38 3.37
CA PRO A 104 -6.15 2.98 2.33
C PRO A 104 -7.38 2.22 2.87
N PHE A 105 -7.54 2.13 4.19
CA PHE A 105 -8.61 1.35 4.84
C PHE A 105 -9.55 2.23 5.67
N ALA A 106 -10.81 1.81 5.75
CA ALA A 106 -11.83 2.40 6.60
C ALA A 106 -12.07 1.55 7.87
N PRO A 107 -12.77 2.08 8.89
CA PRO A 107 -13.22 1.26 10.01
C PRO A 107 -14.02 0.04 9.54
N GLY A 108 -13.64 -1.14 10.01
CA GLY A 108 -14.27 -2.41 9.62
C GLY A 108 -13.52 -3.17 8.52
N ASP A 109 -12.57 -2.55 7.82
CA ASP A 109 -11.69 -3.27 6.90
C ASP A 109 -10.63 -4.09 7.62
N THR A 110 -10.06 -5.06 6.91
CA THR A 110 -8.82 -5.71 7.33
C THR A 110 -7.63 -4.98 6.70
N ALA A 111 -6.85 -4.33 7.54
CA ALA A 111 -5.67 -3.59 7.15
C ALA A 111 -4.41 -4.46 7.27
N LEU A 112 -3.68 -4.55 6.18
CA LEU A 112 -2.38 -5.21 6.11
C LEU A 112 -1.27 -4.15 6.11
N ARG A 113 -0.15 -4.44 6.76
CA ARG A 113 1.10 -3.71 6.58
C ARG A 113 2.13 -4.67 6.02
N ILE A 114 2.67 -4.30 4.86
CA ILE A 114 3.63 -5.08 4.10
C ILE A 114 4.95 -4.29 4.08
N GLU A 115 6.02 -4.94 4.48
CA GLU A 115 7.38 -4.40 4.44
C GLU A 115 8.27 -5.39 3.70
N VAL A 116 9.05 -4.91 2.75
CA VAL A 116 9.91 -5.75 1.92
C VAL A 116 11.03 -4.86 1.35
N PRO A 117 12.22 -5.38 1.01
CA PRO A 117 13.20 -4.61 0.27
C PRO A 117 12.56 -3.91 -0.93
N ILE A 118 12.95 -2.66 -1.18
CA ILE A 118 12.32 -1.79 -2.19
C ILE A 118 12.23 -2.44 -3.59
N ASN A 119 13.24 -3.23 -3.94
CA ASN A 119 13.29 -3.91 -5.24
C ASN A 119 12.23 -5.00 -5.39
N ASP A 120 11.68 -5.50 -4.28
CA ASP A 120 10.76 -6.63 -4.22
C ASP A 120 9.31 -6.21 -3.92
N LEU A 121 9.06 -4.90 -3.73
CA LEU A 121 7.72 -4.38 -3.44
C LEU A 121 6.69 -4.75 -4.50
N HIS A 122 7.06 -4.71 -5.78
CA HIS A 122 6.19 -5.09 -6.88
C HIS A 122 5.68 -6.54 -6.74
N ALA A 123 6.54 -7.47 -6.33
CA ALA A 123 6.19 -8.87 -6.17
C ALA A 123 5.19 -9.08 -5.03
N ALA A 124 5.32 -8.32 -3.94
CA ALA A 124 4.38 -8.34 -2.84
C ALA A 124 2.98 -7.83 -3.26
N VAL A 125 2.94 -6.74 -4.03
CA VAL A 125 1.68 -6.17 -4.55
C VAL A 125 1.03 -7.11 -5.58
N TYR A 126 1.82 -7.77 -6.45
CA TYR A 126 1.31 -8.82 -7.34
C TYR A 126 0.69 -9.98 -6.57
N ALA A 127 1.44 -10.53 -5.59
CA ALA A 127 0.95 -11.64 -4.77
C ALA A 127 -0.36 -11.30 -4.06
N LEU A 128 -0.48 -10.08 -3.54
CA LEU A 128 -1.69 -9.60 -2.88
C LEU A 128 -2.87 -9.50 -3.86
N ARG A 129 -2.66 -8.87 -5.03
CA ARG A 129 -3.68 -8.73 -6.07
C ARG A 129 -4.17 -10.09 -6.56
N ASP A 130 -3.24 -11.00 -6.85
CA ASP A 130 -3.56 -12.31 -7.39
C ASP A 130 -4.26 -13.19 -6.35
N ALA A 131 -3.80 -13.16 -5.09
CA ALA A 131 -4.45 -13.86 -3.99
C ALA A 131 -5.84 -13.31 -3.69
N ALA A 132 -6.03 -11.98 -3.77
CA ALA A 132 -7.34 -11.35 -3.57
C ALA A 132 -8.29 -11.63 -4.75
N GLY A 133 -7.77 -11.77 -5.97
CA GLY A 133 -8.55 -11.93 -7.20
C GLY A 133 -9.17 -10.62 -7.72
N ALA A 134 -8.79 -9.49 -7.14
CA ALA A 134 -9.28 -8.16 -7.49
C ALA A 134 -8.21 -7.10 -7.15
N PRO A 135 -8.30 -5.87 -7.71
CA PRO A 135 -7.47 -4.76 -7.26
C PRO A 135 -7.66 -4.52 -5.75
N VAL A 136 -6.54 -4.38 -5.03
CA VAL A 136 -6.53 -4.10 -3.59
C VAL A 136 -5.99 -2.68 -3.38
N PRO A 137 -6.68 -1.82 -2.62
CA PRO A 137 -6.14 -0.53 -2.18
C PRO A 137 -4.84 -0.72 -1.40
N VAL A 138 -3.78 -0.03 -1.82
CA VAL A 138 -2.41 -0.04 -1.32
C VAL A 138 -1.93 1.40 -1.26
N ARG A 139 -1.45 1.84 -0.09
CA ARG A 139 -0.81 3.13 0.11
C ARG A 139 0.44 3.04 0.95
N GLY A 140 1.43 3.84 0.65
CA GLY A 140 2.56 4.05 1.54
C GLY A 140 3.86 4.33 0.82
N SER A 141 4.94 4.23 1.59
CA SER A 141 6.28 4.64 1.20
C SER A 141 6.94 3.59 0.33
N ALA A 142 6.76 3.74 -0.99
CA ALA A 142 7.46 2.91 -1.97
C ALA A 142 8.98 3.10 -1.88
N GLY A 143 9.45 4.29 -1.52
CA GLY A 143 10.87 4.59 -1.32
C GLY A 143 11.55 3.83 -0.16
N THR A 144 10.76 3.25 0.74
CA THR A 144 11.26 2.43 1.86
C THR A 144 10.78 0.98 1.81
N GLY A 145 9.97 0.63 0.81
CA GLY A 145 9.39 -0.71 0.68
C GLY A 145 8.31 -1.03 1.71
N ALA A 146 7.67 0.00 2.31
CA ALA A 146 6.65 -0.15 3.34
C ALA A 146 5.30 0.40 2.87
N VAL A 147 4.31 -0.49 2.74
CA VAL A 147 2.95 -0.13 2.29
C VAL A 147 1.89 -0.73 3.20
N HIS A 148 0.73 -0.09 3.22
CA HIS A 148 -0.49 -0.59 3.84
C HIS A 148 -1.45 -1.02 2.74
N ALA A 149 -2.24 -2.06 2.98
CA ALA A 149 -3.28 -2.50 2.07
C ALA A 149 -4.60 -2.74 2.79
N ALA A 150 -5.72 -2.66 2.07
CA ALA A 150 -7.07 -2.80 2.63
C ALA A 150 -7.83 -3.95 1.97
N LEU A 151 -8.23 -4.94 2.77
CA LEU A 151 -9.15 -5.98 2.38
C LEU A 151 -10.57 -5.64 2.90
N PRO A 152 -11.62 -5.74 2.06
CA PRO A 152 -12.98 -5.39 2.48
C PRO A 152 -13.43 -6.13 3.74
N GLY A 153 -14.04 -5.41 4.67
CA GLY A 153 -14.57 -5.98 5.92
C GLY A 153 -15.60 -7.11 5.75
N ALA A 154 -16.27 -7.16 4.59
CA ALA A 154 -17.23 -8.21 4.24
C ALA A 154 -16.57 -9.53 3.81
N LEU A 155 -15.24 -9.57 3.61
CA LEU A 155 -14.56 -10.81 3.23
C LEU A 155 -14.64 -11.83 4.37
N PRO A 156 -14.98 -13.11 4.07
CA PRO A 156 -14.96 -14.17 5.07
C PRO A 156 -13.58 -14.32 5.71
N PRO A 157 -13.49 -14.61 7.03
CA PRO A 157 -12.21 -14.80 7.73
C PRO A 157 -11.28 -15.81 7.05
N GLU A 158 -11.81 -16.93 6.56
CA GLU A 158 -11.03 -17.96 5.85
C GLU A 158 -10.45 -17.46 4.53
N ARG A 159 -11.15 -16.54 3.86
CA ARG A 159 -10.65 -15.92 2.63
C ARG A 159 -9.49 -14.99 2.94
N VAL A 160 -9.60 -14.20 4.02
CA VAL A 160 -8.49 -13.37 4.51
C VAL A 160 -7.29 -14.23 4.91
N ALA A 161 -7.51 -15.34 5.62
CA ALA A 161 -6.45 -16.28 5.99
C ALA A 161 -5.70 -16.83 4.76
N SER A 162 -6.45 -17.19 3.71
CA SER A 162 -5.89 -17.68 2.44
C SER A 162 -5.04 -16.60 1.74
N ILE A 163 -5.52 -15.36 1.71
CA ILE A 163 -4.78 -14.23 1.12
C ILE A 163 -3.49 -13.96 1.89
N LEU A 164 -3.57 -13.90 3.23
CA LEU A 164 -2.40 -13.70 4.10
C LEU A 164 -1.36 -14.81 3.90
N THR A 165 -1.79 -16.05 3.80
CA THR A 165 -0.90 -17.19 3.56
C THR A 165 -0.17 -17.03 2.24
N ALA A 166 -0.89 -16.77 1.15
CA ALA A 166 -0.28 -16.59 -0.18
C ALA A 166 0.73 -15.44 -0.21
N VAL A 167 0.37 -14.28 0.36
CA VAL A 167 1.28 -13.12 0.42
C VAL A 167 2.51 -13.43 1.26
N ARG A 168 2.35 -14.04 2.45
CA ARG A 168 3.47 -14.38 3.33
C ARG A 168 4.41 -15.40 2.68
N SER A 169 3.90 -16.40 1.98
CA SER A 169 4.73 -17.39 1.27
C SER A 169 5.66 -16.73 0.24
N VAL A 170 5.18 -15.71 -0.48
CA VAL A 170 5.99 -14.94 -1.42
C VAL A 170 7.05 -14.10 -0.69
N LEU A 171 6.71 -13.54 0.46
CA LEU A 171 7.61 -12.67 1.23
C LEU A 171 8.77 -13.41 1.92
N ILE A 172 8.62 -14.70 2.24
CA ILE A 172 9.69 -15.52 2.87
C ILE A 172 10.98 -15.44 2.05
N ALA A 173 10.90 -15.68 0.74
CA ALA A 173 12.07 -15.66 -0.15
C ALA A 173 12.64 -14.25 -0.39
N ARG A 174 11.92 -13.20 0.04
CA ARG A 174 12.23 -11.79 -0.20
C ARG A 174 12.61 -11.04 1.07
N GLN A 175 12.77 -11.75 2.19
CA GLN A 175 13.05 -11.15 3.50
C GLN A 175 12.01 -10.08 3.88
N GLY A 176 10.77 -10.26 3.41
CA GLY A 176 9.66 -9.35 3.67
C GLY A 176 8.76 -9.86 4.80
N ARG A 177 7.83 -9.00 5.21
CA ARG A 177 6.86 -9.26 6.27
C ARG A 177 5.49 -8.69 5.92
N CYS A 178 4.44 -9.43 6.27
CA CYS A 178 3.05 -8.95 6.20
C CYS A 178 2.35 -9.19 7.54
N VAL A 179 1.91 -8.11 8.17
CA VAL A 179 1.14 -8.13 9.44
C VAL A 179 -0.25 -7.55 9.24
N VAL A 180 -1.18 -7.95 10.11
CA VAL A 180 -2.52 -7.38 10.19
C VAL A 180 -2.50 -6.31 11.28
N VAL A 181 -2.73 -5.06 10.90
CA VAL A 181 -2.70 -3.91 11.84
C VAL A 181 -4.09 -3.53 12.35
N ALA A 182 -5.13 -3.85 11.59
CA ALA A 182 -6.53 -3.73 11.99
C ALA A 182 -7.37 -4.80 11.30
N ALA A 183 -8.38 -5.33 11.96
CA ALA A 183 -9.32 -6.27 11.36
C ALA A 183 -10.61 -6.41 12.22
N PRO A 184 -11.74 -6.81 11.61
CA PRO A 184 -12.92 -7.24 12.35
C PRO A 184 -12.62 -8.37 13.35
N THR A 185 -13.40 -8.43 14.43
CA THR A 185 -13.23 -9.43 15.50
C THR A 185 -13.22 -10.86 14.98
N ALA A 186 -14.08 -11.18 14.00
CA ALA A 186 -14.13 -12.52 13.39
C ALA A 186 -12.79 -12.87 12.73
N VAL A 187 -12.22 -11.97 11.94
CA VAL A 187 -10.91 -12.15 11.28
C VAL A 187 -9.80 -12.30 12.33
N ARG A 188 -9.79 -11.44 13.37
CA ARG A 188 -8.77 -11.48 14.42
C ARG A 188 -8.70 -12.81 15.19
N ARG A 189 -9.81 -13.55 15.25
CA ARG A 189 -9.88 -14.87 15.91
C ARG A 189 -9.42 -16.01 15.01
N THR A 190 -9.47 -15.82 13.70
CA THR A 190 -9.15 -16.85 12.71
C THR A 190 -7.72 -16.75 12.20
N VAL A 191 -7.18 -15.54 12.05
CA VAL A 191 -5.89 -15.33 11.37
C VAL A 191 -4.76 -15.04 12.35
N ASP A 192 -3.56 -15.50 12.01
CA ASP A 192 -2.33 -15.01 12.65
C ASP A 192 -2.04 -13.56 12.21
N LEU A 193 -2.18 -12.63 13.15
CA LEU A 193 -1.98 -11.20 12.91
C LEU A 193 -0.52 -10.84 12.61
N TRP A 194 0.45 -11.61 13.09
CA TRP A 194 1.83 -11.17 13.15
C TRP A 194 2.77 -11.85 12.15
N GLY A 195 2.38 -13.02 11.66
CA GLY A 195 3.23 -13.85 10.81
C GLY A 195 4.35 -14.50 11.62
N GLU A 196 5.37 -14.97 10.91
CA GLU A 196 6.55 -15.52 11.56
C GLU A 196 7.27 -14.48 12.42
N LEU A 197 7.64 -14.90 13.64
CA LEU A 197 8.32 -14.06 14.63
C LEU A 197 9.50 -14.84 15.23
N PRO A 198 10.65 -14.90 14.53
CA PRO A 198 11.82 -15.61 15.03
C PRO A 198 12.28 -15.13 16.42
N ALA A 199 12.03 -13.85 16.74
CA ALA A 199 12.40 -13.24 18.01
C ALA A 199 11.40 -13.52 19.17
N LEU A 200 10.30 -14.24 18.93
CA LEU A 200 9.25 -14.44 19.93
C LEU A 200 9.74 -15.05 21.27
N PRO A 201 10.65 -16.04 21.30
CA PRO A 201 11.21 -16.55 22.56
C PRO A 201 11.95 -15.47 23.36
N ARG A 202 12.70 -14.59 22.68
CA ARG A 202 13.41 -13.46 23.33
C ARG A 202 12.42 -12.44 23.86
N LEU A 203 11.38 -12.12 23.10
CA LEU A 203 10.31 -11.20 23.54
C LEU A 203 9.55 -11.76 24.76
N ARG A 204 9.31 -13.08 24.80
CA ARG A 204 8.74 -13.76 25.99
C ARG A 204 9.63 -13.64 27.21
N SER A 205 10.92 -13.90 27.07
CA SER A 205 11.87 -13.74 28.17
C SER A 205 11.92 -12.30 28.67
N ALA A 206 11.96 -11.31 27.77
CA ALA A 206 11.92 -9.90 28.14
C ALA A 206 10.60 -9.51 28.84
N LYS A 207 9.45 -9.98 28.35
CA LYS A 207 8.14 -9.71 28.96
C LYS A 207 8.04 -10.32 30.37
N ALA A 208 8.52 -11.54 30.57
CA ALA A 208 8.53 -12.20 31.87
C ALA A 208 9.42 -11.48 32.89
N HIS A 209 10.54 -10.90 32.44
CA HIS A 209 11.44 -10.13 33.29
C HIS A 209 10.87 -8.74 33.64
N LEU A 210 10.33 -8.02 32.66
CA LEU A 210 9.90 -6.62 32.82
C LEU A 210 8.47 -6.47 33.35
N ASP A 211 7.59 -7.45 33.11
CA ASP A 211 6.20 -7.45 33.59
C ASP A 211 5.78 -8.85 34.08
N PRO A 212 6.39 -9.33 35.19
CA PRO A 212 6.17 -10.67 35.73
C PRO A 212 4.72 -10.93 36.17
N HIS A 213 3.94 -9.86 36.39
CA HIS A 213 2.54 -9.96 36.80
C HIS A 213 1.55 -9.69 35.65
N HIS A 214 2.03 -9.61 34.40
CA HIS A 214 1.20 -9.43 33.19
C HIS A 214 0.23 -8.24 33.26
N ARG A 215 0.64 -7.11 33.85
CA ARG A 215 -0.20 -5.92 33.99
C ARG A 215 -0.22 -5.06 32.72
N LEU A 216 0.84 -5.11 31.91
CA LEU A 216 1.01 -4.27 30.74
C LEU A 216 0.51 -5.00 29.48
N ALA A 217 -0.60 -4.50 28.93
CA ALA A 217 -1.19 -4.90 27.65
C ALA A 217 -1.37 -6.42 27.46
N PRO A 218 -2.03 -7.13 28.41
CA PRO A 218 -2.10 -8.59 28.40
C PRO A 218 -2.74 -9.14 27.13
N GLY A 219 -2.05 -10.06 26.46
CA GLY A 219 -2.53 -10.78 25.28
C GLY A 219 -2.60 -9.91 24.02
N ARG A 220 -2.07 -8.69 24.05
CA ARG A 220 -2.09 -7.75 22.92
C ARG A 220 -0.82 -7.78 22.09
N LEU A 221 0.25 -8.33 22.62
CA LEU A 221 1.53 -8.40 21.95
C LEU A 221 1.65 -9.68 21.09
N PRO A 222 2.66 -9.74 20.21
CA PRO A 222 2.83 -10.87 19.31
C PRO A 222 2.90 -12.22 20.03
N GLY A 223 2.18 -13.23 19.53
CA GLY A 223 2.12 -14.55 20.16
C GLY A 223 1.37 -14.61 21.50
N GLY A 224 0.48 -13.65 21.78
CA GLY A 224 -0.34 -13.61 22.99
C GLY A 224 0.38 -13.07 24.22
N LEU A 225 1.46 -12.32 24.00
CA LEU A 225 2.30 -11.68 25.03
C LEU A 225 1.58 -10.58 25.81
#